data_AF-A0A6J8DVK1-F1
#
_entry.id   AF-A0A6J8DVK1-F1
#
_cell.length_a   1.000
_cell.length_b   1.000
_cell.length_c   1.000
_cell.angle_alpha   90.00
_cell.angle_beta   90.00
_cell.angle_gamma   90.00
#
_symmetry.space_group_name_H-M   'P 1'
#
loop_
_entity.id
_entity.type
_entity.pdbx_description
1 polymer ?
#
loop_
_entity_poly.entity_id
_entity_poly.type
_entity_poly.pdbx_seq_one_letter_code
_entity_poly.pdbx_strand_id
1 'polypeptide(L)'
;MKNPCSYTSVKHVLTRIIETTCASRQWSIAGCDGSPYILGSRLMDKSFNCKHCNTDYTNKYAFQKHVKESHDECDINESRTFGKLLLVPGLGHIEINMAKGCFKLLWHVFLKELGNMLGFRTIRAQTCCQMATDHHKAMQMIEIALFGFADELIFKFCEFCKLNKVSPSVQEYFTWFADVKNENFIFTSEVTFTYLLSLYLFRAAVRRNNSSLILASRMKFAPLFYSLNMTN
;
A
#
# COMPACT_ATOMS: atom_id res chain seq x y z
N MET A 1 13.73 -15.23 19.86
CA MET A 1 12.66 -14.42 19.22
C MET A 1 11.85 -15.32 18.28
N LYS A 2 10.50 -15.33 18.38
CA LYS A 2 9.66 -16.01 17.37
C LYS A 2 9.62 -15.15 16.12
N ASN A 3 9.78 -15.75 14.93
CA ASN A 3 9.65 -15.03 13.66
C ASN A 3 8.21 -14.49 13.52
N PRO A 4 8.01 -13.15 13.49
CA PRO A 4 6.67 -12.57 13.40
C PRO A 4 5.98 -12.87 12.07
N CYS A 5 6.76 -13.13 11.01
CA CYS A 5 6.29 -13.46 9.66
C CYS A 5 6.24 -14.97 9.39
N SER A 6 5.90 -15.78 10.40
CA SER A 6 5.74 -17.24 10.27
C SER A 6 4.28 -17.65 10.36
N TYR A 7 3.93 -18.78 9.74
CA TYR A 7 2.58 -19.36 9.82
C TYR A 7 2.09 -19.51 11.26
N THR A 8 2.95 -19.97 12.17
CA THR A 8 2.61 -20.17 13.58
C THR A 8 2.29 -18.84 14.28
N SER A 9 3.09 -17.80 14.04
CA SER A 9 2.86 -16.48 14.63
C SER A 9 1.58 -15.83 14.10
N VAL A 10 1.35 -15.90 12.78
CA VAL A 10 0.13 -15.35 12.17
C VAL A 10 -1.11 -16.11 12.65
N LYS A 11 -1.07 -17.45 12.70
CA LYS A 11 -2.16 -18.26 13.26
C LYS A 11 -2.48 -17.84 14.69
N HIS A 12 -1.45 -17.68 15.53
CA HIS A 12 -1.62 -17.27 16.93
C HIS A 12 -2.32 -15.90 17.05
N VAL A 13 -1.91 -14.92 16.25
CA VAL A 13 -2.54 -13.58 16.26
C VAL A 13 -3.99 -13.65 15.82
N LEU A 14 -4.30 -14.34 14.71
CA LEU A 14 -5.68 -14.47 14.22
C LEU A 14 -6.58 -15.21 15.22
N THR A 15 -6.06 -16.25 15.87
CA THR A 15 -6.77 -16.96 16.94
C THR A 15 -7.06 -16.02 18.11
N ARG A 16 -6.06 -15.23 18.55
CA ARG A 16 -6.26 -14.24 19.63
C ARG A 16 -7.32 -13.21 19.28
N ILE A 17 -7.34 -12.68 18.05
CA ILE A 17 -8.36 -11.72 17.61
C ILE A 17 -9.76 -12.32 17.78
N ILE A 18 -9.97 -13.56 17.33
CA ILE A 18 -11.26 -14.26 17.44
C ILE A 18 -11.65 -14.54 18.89
N GLU A 19 -10.69 -14.94 19.73
CA GLU A 19 -10.94 -15.16 21.17
C GLU A 19 -11.34 -13.88 21.89
N THR A 20 -10.72 -12.74 21.51
CA THR A 20 -11.01 -11.44 22.11
C THR A 20 -12.31 -10.80 21.62
N THR A 21 -12.78 -11.13 20.43
CA THR A 21 -14.10 -10.69 19.94
C THR A 21 -15.22 -11.55 20.51
N CYS A 22 -15.38 -11.44 21.83
CA CYS A 22 -16.39 -12.10 22.61
C CYS A 22 -17.66 -11.23 22.68
N ALA A 23 -18.56 -11.35 21.70
CA ALA A 23 -20.01 -11.14 21.85
C ALA A 23 -20.74 -11.20 20.49
N SER A 24 -21.73 -12.09 20.38
CA SER A 24 -22.69 -12.15 19.28
C SER A 24 -22.08 -12.27 17.86
N ARG A 25 -22.91 -12.32 16.83
CA ARG A 25 -22.56 -12.65 15.44
C ARG A 25 -21.85 -11.48 14.74
N GLN A 26 -20.72 -11.02 15.27
CA GLN A 26 -19.97 -9.88 14.73
C GLN A 26 -18.74 -10.35 13.94
N TRP A 27 -18.56 -9.76 12.76
CA TRP A 27 -17.37 -9.92 11.94
C TRP A 27 -16.25 -9.02 12.48
N SER A 28 -15.02 -9.53 12.49
CA SER A 28 -13.83 -8.77 12.87
C SER A 28 -13.01 -8.42 11.63
N ILE A 29 -12.66 -7.16 11.43
CA ILE A 29 -11.78 -6.74 10.33
C ILE A 29 -10.35 -6.66 10.86
N ALA A 30 -9.43 -7.40 10.23
CA ALA A 30 -8.01 -7.34 10.53
C ALA A 30 -7.25 -6.74 9.34
N GLY A 31 -6.65 -5.57 9.52
CA GLY A 31 -5.74 -4.98 8.56
C GLY A 31 -4.35 -5.60 8.69
N CYS A 32 -3.78 -6.12 7.60
CA CYS A 32 -2.44 -6.70 7.60
C CYS A 32 -1.63 -6.23 6.39
N ASP A 33 -0.35 -5.99 6.61
CA ASP A 33 0.60 -5.58 5.57
C ASP A 33 1.59 -6.70 5.26
N GLY A 34 2.07 -6.75 4.01
CA GLY A 34 3.17 -7.61 3.58
C GLY A 34 2.95 -9.11 3.79
N SER A 35 3.98 -9.80 4.31
CA SER A 35 3.98 -11.26 4.50
C SER A 35 2.86 -11.75 5.42
N PRO A 36 2.56 -11.10 6.57
CA PRO A 36 1.40 -11.43 7.40
C PRO A 36 0.07 -11.51 6.64
N TYR A 37 -0.19 -10.58 5.70
CA TYR A 37 -1.41 -10.63 4.89
C TYR A 37 -1.48 -11.88 4.02
N ILE A 38 -0.40 -12.19 3.29
CA ILE A 38 -0.33 -13.36 2.40
C ILE A 38 -0.46 -14.66 3.19
N LEU A 39 0.23 -14.76 4.33
CA LEU A 39 0.15 -15.93 5.21
C LEU A 39 -1.23 -16.07 5.85
N GLY A 40 -1.82 -14.96 6.30
CA GLY A 40 -3.15 -14.91 6.88
C GLY A 40 -4.23 -15.35 5.89
N SER A 41 -4.23 -14.82 4.67
CA SER A 41 -5.14 -15.21 3.60
C SER A 41 -5.04 -16.72 3.31
N ARG A 42 -3.83 -17.25 3.16
CA ARG A 42 -3.62 -18.70 2.96
C ARG A 42 -4.09 -19.55 4.15
N LEU A 43 -3.93 -19.06 5.38
CA LEU A 43 -4.42 -19.74 6.57
C LEU A 43 -5.95 -19.79 6.60
N MET A 44 -6.61 -18.69 6.30
CA MET A 44 -8.07 -18.61 6.23
C MET A 44 -8.65 -19.54 5.16
N ASP A 45 -7.97 -19.64 4.01
CA ASP A 45 -8.36 -20.51 2.90
C ASP A 45 -8.13 -22.00 3.15
N LYS A 46 -7.32 -22.35 4.15
CA LYS A 46 -6.92 -23.74 4.40
C LYS A 46 -7.33 -24.27 5.77
N SER A 47 -7.74 -23.41 6.69
CA SER A 47 -8.04 -23.81 8.07
C SER A 47 -9.53 -24.05 8.28
N PHE A 48 -9.86 -25.27 8.69
CA PHE A 48 -11.21 -25.75 8.97
C PHE A 48 -11.27 -26.23 10.42
N ASN A 49 -12.42 -26.07 11.06
CA ASN A 49 -12.65 -26.52 12.42
C ASN A 49 -13.96 -27.29 12.50
N CYS A 50 -13.91 -28.52 13.02
CA CYS A 50 -15.11 -29.27 13.36
C CYS A 50 -15.68 -28.74 14.67
N LYS A 51 -16.86 -28.13 14.64
CA LYS A 51 -17.50 -27.56 15.84
C LYS A 51 -17.97 -28.60 16.86
N HIS A 52 -18.16 -29.85 16.43
CA HIS A 52 -18.56 -30.95 17.31
C HIS A 52 -17.37 -31.51 18.09
N CYS A 53 -16.26 -31.80 17.39
CA CYS A 53 -15.03 -32.34 18.00
C CYS A 53 -14.03 -31.26 18.45
N ASN A 54 -14.31 -29.99 18.15
CA ASN A 54 -13.39 -28.86 18.31
C ASN A 54 -11.98 -29.13 17.74
N THR A 55 -11.91 -29.87 16.62
CA THR A 55 -10.65 -30.30 16.00
C THR A 55 -10.36 -29.49 14.74
N ASP A 56 -9.10 -29.03 14.61
CA ASP A 56 -8.62 -28.23 13.48
C ASP A 56 -8.05 -29.09 12.35
N TYR A 57 -8.32 -28.69 11.10
CA TYR A 57 -7.83 -29.32 9.87
C TYR A 57 -7.20 -28.28 8.95
N THR A 58 -6.13 -28.66 8.25
CA THR A 58 -5.33 -27.77 7.39
C THR A 58 -5.69 -27.85 5.90
N ASN A 59 -6.71 -28.66 5.55
CA ASN A 59 -7.28 -28.69 4.22
C ASN A 59 -8.71 -29.23 4.25
N LYS A 60 -9.48 -28.89 3.22
CA LYS A 60 -10.90 -29.25 3.10
C LYS A 60 -11.12 -30.75 3.03
N TYR A 61 -10.25 -31.48 2.34
CA TYR A 61 -10.38 -32.92 2.16
C TYR A 61 -10.30 -33.68 3.49
N ALA A 62 -9.31 -33.36 4.33
CA ALA A 62 -9.16 -33.98 5.65
C ALA A 62 -10.34 -33.66 6.57
N PHE A 63 -10.87 -32.43 6.52
CA PHE A 63 -12.08 -32.05 7.25
C PHE A 63 -13.30 -32.85 6.77
N GLN A 64 -13.53 -32.93 5.47
CA GLN A 64 -14.66 -33.68 4.89
C GLN A 64 -14.56 -35.18 5.17
N LYS A 65 -13.35 -35.74 5.12
CA LYS A 65 -13.10 -37.14 5.49
C LYS A 65 -13.47 -37.39 6.95
N HIS A 66 -13.04 -36.53 7.87
CA HIS A 66 -13.43 -36.63 9.29
C HIS A 66 -14.94 -36.53 9.49
N VAL A 67 -15.62 -35.57 8.85
CA VAL A 67 -17.08 -35.43 8.98
C VAL A 67 -17.79 -36.71 8.54
N LYS A 68 -17.38 -37.32 7.42
CA LYS A 68 -17.95 -38.60 6.95
C LYS A 68 -17.66 -39.76 7.90
N GLU A 69 -16.43 -39.87 8.41
CA GLU A 69 -16.02 -41.01 9.23
C GLU A 69 -16.51 -40.93 10.68
N SER A 70 -16.69 -39.73 11.23
CA SER A 70 -16.97 -39.51 12.66
C SER A 70 -18.36 -38.92 12.93
N HIS A 71 -19.03 -38.38 11.91
CA HIS A 71 -20.28 -37.63 12.03
C HIS A 71 -21.26 -37.91 10.88
N ASP A 72 -21.33 -39.16 10.42
CA ASP A 72 -22.10 -39.58 9.23
C ASP A 72 -23.59 -39.19 9.27
N GLU A 73 -24.16 -39.02 10.47
CA GLU A 73 -25.57 -38.65 10.68
C GLU A 73 -25.80 -37.15 10.96
N CYS A 74 -24.74 -36.35 11.09
CA CYS A 74 -24.84 -34.92 11.40
C CYS A 74 -24.55 -34.05 10.17
N ASP A 75 -25.47 -33.16 9.82
CA ASP A 75 -25.23 -32.14 8.79
C ASP A 75 -24.30 -31.04 9.33
N ILE A 76 -23.00 -31.31 9.29
CA ILE A 76 -21.96 -30.35 9.70
C ILE A 76 -21.61 -29.46 8.51
N ASN A 77 -22.18 -28.25 8.52
CA ASN A 77 -21.81 -27.19 7.57
C ASN A 77 -20.30 -26.90 7.60
N GLU A 78 -19.73 -26.56 6.44
CA GLU A 78 -18.33 -26.15 6.30
C GLU A 78 -18.01 -25.00 7.26
N SER A 79 -17.15 -25.28 8.24
CA SER A 79 -16.78 -24.32 9.28
C SER A 79 -15.31 -23.93 9.11
N ARG A 80 -15.09 -22.75 8.52
CA ARG A 80 -13.78 -22.12 8.45
C ARG A 80 -13.34 -21.69 9.84
N THR A 81 -12.14 -22.07 10.26
CA THR A 81 -11.58 -21.70 11.58
C THR A 81 -11.61 -20.19 11.78
N PHE A 82 -11.33 -19.43 10.72
CA PHE A 82 -11.28 -17.96 10.73
C PHE A 82 -12.47 -17.32 10.01
N GLY A 83 -13.59 -18.03 9.85
CA GLY A 83 -14.74 -17.58 9.05
C GLY A 83 -15.45 -16.33 9.55
N LYS A 84 -15.11 -15.83 10.75
CA LYS A 84 -15.63 -14.56 11.32
C LYS A 84 -14.66 -13.39 11.14
N LEU A 85 -13.49 -13.62 10.56
CA LEU A 85 -12.46 -12.61 10.34
C LEU A 85 -12.48 -12.22 8.86
N LEU A 86 -12.46 -10.92 8.58
CA LEU A 86 -12.24 -10.36 7.26
C LEU A 86 -10.83 -9.77 7.24
N LEU A 87 -9.93 -10.38 6.48
CA LEU A 87 -8.59 -9.86 6.31
C LEU A 87 -8.59 -8.82 5.20
N VAL A 88 -8.09 -7.62 5.49
CA VAL A 88 -7.97 -6.53 4.51
C VAL A 88 -6.51 -6.10 4.40
N PRO A 89 -6.06 -5.64 3.22
CA PRO A 89 -4.76 -5.01 3.10
C PRO A 89 -4.67 -3.83 4.07
N GLY A 90 -3.57 -3.76 4.81
CA GLY A 90 -3.29 -2.62 5.67
C GLY A 90 -2.86 -1.39 4.87
N LEU A 91 -2.68 -0.29 5.59
CA LEU A 91 -2.28 0.99 4.98
C LEU A 91 -0.88 0.92 4.36
N GLY A 92 0.02 0.07 4.89
CA GLY A 92 1.34 -0.14 4.30
C GLY A 92 1.27 -0.82 2.93
N HIS A 93 0.31 -1.71 2.70
CA HIS A 93 0.09 -2.32 1.39
C HIS A 93 -0.34 -1.26 0.36
N ILE A 94 -1.22 -0.34 0.76
CA ILE A 94 -1.62 0.80 -0.07
C ILE A 94 -0.41 1.69 -0.39
N GLU A 95 0.42 2.03 0.60
CA GLU A 95 1.65 2.82 0.40
C GLU A 95 2.61 2.16 -0.58
N ILE A 96 2.82 0.84 -0.45
CA ILE A 96 3.67 0.06 -1.36
C ILE A 96 3.12 0.11 -2.79
N ASN A 97 1.80 -0.03 -2.96
CA ASN A 97 1.19 0.03 -4.28
C ASN A 97 1.23 1.43 -4.88
N MET A 98 1.07 2.50 -4.08
CA MET A 98 1.29 3.87 -4.52
C MET A 98 2.72 4.07 -5.02
N ALA A 99 3.72 3.63 -4.25
CA ALA A 99 5.13 3.71 -4.66
C ALA A 99 5.38 2.96 -5.98
N LYS A 100 4.87 1.73 -6.10
CA LYS A 100 4.98 0.94 -7.35
C LYS A 100 4.30 1.64 -8.53
N GLY A 101 3.18 2.33 -8.31
CA GLY A 101 2.51 3.13 -9.33
C GLY A 101 3.38 4.26 -9.85
N CYS A 102 3.99 5.03 -8.94
CA CYS A 102 4.95 6.08 -9.31
C CYS A 102 6.14 5.50 -10.07
N PHE A 103 6.71 4.38 -9.59
CA PHE A 103 7.82 3.72 -10.27
C PHE A 103 7.43 3.28 -11.67
N LYS A 104 6.26 2.64 -11.85
CA LYS A 104 5.78 2.21 -13.17
C LYS A 104 5.59 3.38 -14.14
N LEU A 105 5.03 4.50 -13.68
CA LEU A 105 4.80 5.69 -14.49
C LEU A 105 6.10 6.42 -14.85
N LEU A 106 7.01 6.59 -13.87
CA LEU A 106 8.11 7.56 -13.95
C LEU A 106 9.47 6.91 -14.21
N TRP A 107 9.53 5.57 -14.32
CA TRP A 107 10.77 4.83 -14.52
C TRP A 107 11.58 5.36 -15.70
N HIS A 108 10.93 5.44 -16.85
CA HIS A 108 11.56 5.87 -18.10
C HIS A 108 11.58 7.39 -18.28
N VAL A 109 11.02 8.14 -17.33
CA VAL A 109 11.02 9.60 -17.35
C VAL A 109 12.27 10.13 -16.62
N PHE A 110 12.44 9.76 -15.35
CA PHE A 110 13.59 10.23 -14.55
C PHE A 110 14.05 9.23 -13.48
N LEU A 111 13.21 8.28 -13.04
CA LEU A 111 13.57 7.41 -11.91
C LEU A 111 14.71 6.44 -12.23
N LYS A 112 14.85 6.00 -13.48
CA LYS A 112 15.99 5.18 -13.91
C LYS A 112 17.32 5.93 -13.76
N GLU A 113 17.35 7.22 -14.13
CA GLU A 113 18.53 8.07 -14.00
C GLU A 113 18.83 8.38 -12.54
N LEU A 114 17.81 8.68 -11.74
CA LEU A 114 17.95 8.81 -10.29
C LEU A 114 18.50 7.52 -9.66
N GLY A 115 18.01 6.35 -10.09
CA GLY A 115 18.55 5.06 -9.67
C GLY A 115 20.04 4.92 -10.00
N ASN A 116 20.46 5.32 -11.20
CA ASN A 116 21.88 5.31 -11.57
C ASN A 116 22.72 6.22 -10.66
N MET A 117 22.24 7.44 -10.38
CA MET A 117 22.90 8.39 -9.49
C MET A 117 23.04 7.84 -8.06
N LEU A 118 22.06 7.07 -7.59
CA LEU A 118 22.06 6.43 -6.27
C LEU A 118 22.81 5.09 -6.23
N GLY A 119 23.50 4.72 -7.32
CA GLY A 119 24.39 3.55 -7.36
C GLY A 119 23.75 2.26 -7.89
N PHE A 120 22.49 2.27 -8.33
CA PHE A 120 21.87 1.13 -9.03
C PHE A 120 22.38 1.05 -10.47
N ARG A 121 23.65 0.67 -10.67
CA ARG A 121 24.31 0.77 -11.99
C ARG A 121 24.15 -0.45 -12.90
N THR A 122 23.88 -1.62 -12.33
CA THR A 122 23.73 -2.86 -13.11
C THR A 122 22.28 -3.05 -13.57
N ILE A 123 22.06 -3.77 -14.66
CA ILE A 123 20.71 -4.09 -15.16
C ILE A 123 19.88 -4.76 -14.06
N ARG A 124 20.48 -5.71 -13.32
CA ARG A 124 19.81 -6.40 -12.20
C ARG A 124 19.44 -5.44 -11.06
N ALA A 125 20.33 -4.51 -10.71
CA ALA A 125 20.06 -3.50 -9.68
C ALA A 125 18.94 -2.54 -10.12
N GLN A 126 18.96 -2.12 -11.38
CA GLN A 126 17.91 -1.30 -12.00
C GLN A 126 16.56 -2.01 -12.02
N THR A 127 16.48 -3.29 -12.40
CA THR A 127 15.23 -4.06 -12.35
C THR A 127 14.71 -4.20 -10.91
N CYS A 128 15.59 -4.47 -9.95
CA CYS A 128 15.22 -4.54 -8.53
C CYS A 128 14.64 -3.22 -8.03
N CYS A 129 15.28 -2.11 -8.40
CA CYS A 129 14.87 -0.75 -8.09
C CYS A 129 13.51 -0.41 -8.75
N GLN A 130 13.35 -0.69 -10.06
CA GLN A 130 12.10 -0.48 -10.81
C GLN A 130 10.90 -1.17 -10.15
N MET A 131 11.12 -2.39 -9.66
CA MET A 131 10.07 -3.18 -9.01
C MET A 131 9.73 -2.70 -7.59
N ALA A 132 10.48 -1.71 -7.07
CA ALA A 132 10.34 -1.19 -5.71
C ALA A 132 10.30 -2.31 -4.65
N THR A 133 11.19 -3.31 -4.79
CA THR A 133 11.27 -4.48 -3.90
C THR A 133 11.67 -4.08 -2.48
N ASP A 134 12.60 -3.15 -2.35
CA ASP A 134 12.94 -2.47 -1.11
C ASP A 134 12.08 -1.19 -1.01
N HIS A 135 11.02 -1.27 -0.22
CA HIS A 135 10.09 -0.16 -0.03
C HIS A 135 10.73 1.07 0.63
N HIS A 136 11.72 0.87 1.52
CA HIS A 136 12.42 1.99 2.15
C HIS A 136 13.25 2.76 1.12
N LYS A 137 13.98 2.06 0.25
CA LYS A 137 14.75 2.66 -0.84
C LYS A 137 13.85 3.32 -1.88
N ALA A 138 12.77 2.64 -2.28
CA ALA A 138 11.80 3.21 -3.21
C ALA A 138 11.28 4.56 -2.72
N MET A 139 10.96 4.65 -1.45
CA MET A 139 10.42 5.88 -0.88
C MET A 139 11.46 6.96 -0.63
N GLN A 140 12.72 6.61 -0.34
CA GLN A 140 13.82 7.58 -0.37
C GLN A 140 13.96 8.22 -1.75
N MET A 141 13.82 7.44 -2.83
CA MET A 141 13.86 7.97 -4.19
C MET A 141 12.68 8.90 -4.50
N ILE A 142 11.47 8.53 -4.07
CA ILE A 142 10.28 9.39 -4.19
C ILE A 142 10.48 10.70 -3.44
N GLU A 143 11.03 10.67 -2.23
CA GLU A 143 11.29 11.87 -1.43
C GLU A 143 12.34 12.77 -2.11
N ILE A 144 13.45 12.19 -2.61
CA ILE A 144 14.47 12.95 -3.36
C ILE A 144 13.86 13.60 -4.61
N ALA A 145 13.09 12.84 -5.39
CA ALA A 145 12.43 13.36 -6.58
C ALA A 145 11.41 14.46 -6.23
N LEU A 146 10.58 14.25 -5.20
CA LEU A 146 9.58 15.21 -4.75
C LEU A 146 10.23 16.55 -4.39
N PHE A 147 11.21 16.55 -3.49
CA PHE A 147 11.83 17.79 -3.03
C PHE A 147 12.67 18.44 -4.13
N GLY A 148 13.45 17.65 -4.88
CA GLY A 148 14.24 18.18 -5.99
C GLY A 148 13.39 18.85 -7.06
N PHE A 149 12.30 18.22 -7.51
CA PHE A 149 11.42 18.85 -8.50
C PHE A 149 10.61 20.00 -7.91
N ALA A 150 10.11 19.88 -6.66
CA ALA A 150 9.38 20.98 -6.03
C ALA A 150 10.23 22.24 -5.94
N ASP A 151 11.51 22.11 -5.55
CA ASP A 151 12.44 23.23 -5.47
C ASP A 151 12.66 23.90 -6.83
N GLU A 152 12.92 23.12 -7.89
CA GLU A 152 13.10 23.65 -9.25
C GLU A 152 11.83 24.32 -9.81
N LEU A 153 10.66 23.72 -9.58
CA LEU A 153 9.37 24.28 -10.02
C LEU A 153 9.06 25.60 -9.30
N ILE A 154 9.27 25.65 -7.98
CA ILE A 154 9.04 26.86 -7.16
C ILE A 154 10.08 27.93 -7.49
N PHE A 155 11.33 27.54 -7.74
CA PHE A 155 12.40 28.47 -8.12
C PHE A 155 12.02 29.28 -9.37
N LYS A 156 11.47 28.63 -10.40
CA LYS A 156 11.00 29.33 -11.62
C LYS A 156 9.89 30.35 -11.34
N PHE A 157 8.96 30.01 -10.45
CA PHE A 157 7.95 30.96 -10.00
C PHE A 157 8.55 32.13 -9.22
N CYS A 158 9.50 31.86 -8.32
CA CYS A 158 10.21 32.90 -7.57
C CYS A 158 11.00 33.84 -8.49
N GLU A 159 11.64 33.33 -9.55
CA GLU A 159 12.28 34.15 -10.58
C GLU A 159 11.27 35.07 -11.28
N PHE A 160 10.11 34.53 -11.66
CA PHE A 160 9.01 35.32 -12.24
C PHE A 160 8.55 36.43 -11.28
N CYS A 161 8.28 36.12 -10.01
CA CYS A 161 7.88 37.09 -9.01
C CYS A 161 8.92 38.20 -8.85
N LYS A 162 10.21 37.84 -8.82
CA LYS A 162 11.32 38.79 -8.70
C LYS A 162 11.39 39.75 -9.89
N LEU A 163 11.25 39.23 -11.12
CA LEU A 163 11.30 40.04 -12.34
C LEU A 163 10.10 40.99 -12.44
N ASN A 164 8.92 40.54 -12.02
CA ASN A 164 7.68 41.31 -12.11
C ASN A 164 7.35 42.11 -10.84
N LYS A 165 8.22 42.05 -9.82
CA LYS A 165 8.05 42.72 -8.51
C LYS A 165 6.72 42.35 -7.82
N VAL A 166 6.30 41.09 -7.97
CA VAL A 166 5.13 40.51 -7.31
C VAL A 166 5.57 39.77 -6.05
N SER A 167 4.82 39.88 -4.96
CA SER A 167 5.10 39.10 -3.74
C SER A 167 4.70 37.64 -3.94
N PRO A 168 5.60 36.65 -3.67
CA PRO A 168 5.27 35.25 -3.86
C PRO A 168 4.19 34.81 -2.86
N SER A 169 3.14 34.16 -3.37
CA SER A 169 2.11 33.51 -2.57
C SER A 169 1.59 32.27 -3.30
N VAL A 170 0.88 31.40 -2.58
CA VAL A 170 0.22 30.22 -3.18
C VAL A 170 -0.79 30.63 -4.25
N GLN A 171 -1.54 31.70 -4.00
CA GLN A 171 -2.51 32.20 -4.97
C GLN A 171 -1.82 32.69 -6.25
N GLU A 172 -0.74 33.45 -6.10
CA GLU A 172 0.06 33.94 -7.22
C GLU A 172 0.72 32.80 -8.00
N TYR A 173 1.14 31.73 -7.32
CA TYR A 173 1.66 30.53 -7.98
C TYR A 173 0.63 29.93 -8.94
N PHE A 174 -0.62 29.75 -8.50
CA PHE A 174 -1.66 29.18 -9.35
C PHE A 174 -2.06 30.10 -10.50
N THR A 175 -2.12 31.42 -10.26
CA THR A 175 -2.35 32.40 -11.32
C THR A 175 -1.25 32.32 -12.39
N TRP A 176 0.01 32.34 -11.98
CA TRP A 176 1.16 32.20 -12.88
C TRP A 176 1.17 30.86 -13.62
N PHE A 177 0.90 29.76 -12.91
CA PHE A 177 0.92 28.42 -13.47
C PHE A 177 -0.13 28.22 -14.57
N ALA A 178 -1.28 28.90 -14.50
CA ALA A 178 -2.32 28.85 -15.53
C ALA A 178 -1.83 29.34 -16.92
N ASP A 179 -0.84 30.23 -16.94
CA ASP A 179 -0.27 30.78 -18.16
C ASP A 179 0.95 29.99 -18.68
N VAL A 180 1.49 29.06 -17.89
CA VAL A 180 2.61 28.21 -18.33
C VAL A 180 2.17 27.31 -19.48
N LYS A 181 2.92 27.32 -20.58
CA LYS A 181 2.66 26.49 -21.79
C LYS A 181 3.66 25.36 -21.99
N ASN A 182 4.75 25.33 -21.22
CA ASN A 182 5.76 24.30 -21.36
C ASN A 182 5.21 22.96 -20.86
N GLU A 183 5.02 22.00 -21.77
CA GLU A 183 4.44 20.69 -21.47
C GLU A 183 5.24 19.90 -20.43
N ASN A 184 6.58 19.95 -20.50
CA ASN A 184 7.44 19.29 -19.52
C ASN A 184 7.29 19.91 -18.12
N PHE A 185 7.15 21.23 -18.04
CA PHE A 185 6.91 21.93 -16.77
C PHE A 185 5.55 21.55 -16.19
N ILE A 186 4.50 21.56 -17.02
CA ILE A 186 3.15 21.17 -16.61
C ILE A 186 3.15 19.72 -16.11
N PHE A 187 3.70 18.80 -16.89
CA PHE A 187 3.80 17.38 -16.53
C PHE A 187 4.58 17.19 -15.22
N THR A 188 5.74 17.83 -15.08
CA THR A 188 6.58 17.71 -13.88
C THR A 188 5.85 18.26 -12.66
N SER A 189 5.15 19.39 -12.81
CA SER A 189 4.32 19.98 -11.74
C SER A 189 3.18 19.06 -11.33
N GLU A 190 2.44 18.51 -12.30
CA GLU A 190 1.33 17.61 -12.05
C GLU A 190 1.82 16.34 -11.32
N VAL A 191 2.88 15.71 -11.81
CA VAL A 191 3.45 14.52 -11.16
C VAL A 191 3.93 14.82 -9.75
N THR A 192 4.64 15.92 -9.56
CA THR A 192 5.26 16.29 -8.28
C THR A 192 4.19 16.60 -7.24
N PHE A 193 3.26 17.51 -7.52
CA PHE A 193 2.28 17.97 -6.55
C PHE A 193 1.04 17.07 -6.44
N THR A 194 0.76 16.23 -7.44
CA THR A 194 -0.36 15.28 -7.37
C THR A 194 0.09 13.92 -6.83
N TYR A 195 1.07 13.27 -7.46
CA TYR A 195 1.38 11.86 -7.15
C TYR A 195 2.50 11.72 -6.11
N LEU A 196 3.62 12.43 -6.28
CA LEU A 196 4.74 12.31 -5.33
C LEU A 196 4.36 12.90 -3.97
N LEU A 197 3.74 14.08 -3.96
CA LEU A 197 3.28 14.73 -2.74
C LEU A 197 2.19 13.93 -2.03
N SER A 198 1.20 13.37 -2.75
CA SER A 198 0.15 12.57 -2.10
C SER A 198 0.71 11.28 -1.48
N LEU A 199 1.68 10.62 -2.13
CA LEU A 199 2.37 9.47 -1.54
C LEU A 199 3.15 9.85 -0.27
N TYR A 200 3.89 10.97 -0.31
CA TYR A 200 4.60 11.48 0.87
C TYR A 200 3.64 11.83 2.02
N LEU A 201 2.54 12.52 1.73
CA LEU A 201 1.52 12.87 2.72
C LEU A 201 0.77 11.65 3.25
N PHE A 202 0.51 10.64 2.41
CA PHE A 202 -0.09 9.38 2.84
C PHE A 202 0.74 8.72 3.93
N ARG A 203 2.04 8.50 3.67
CA ARG A 203 2.98 7.98 4.68
C ARG A 203 2.95 8.80 5.97
N ALA A 204 3.06 10.11 5.83
CA ALA A 204 3.09 11.05 6.95
C ALA A 204 1.80 10.99 7.78
N ALA A 205 0.66 10.75 7.13
CA ALA A 205 -0.66 10.62 7.73
C ALA A 205 -0.83 9.27 8.44
N VAL A 206 -0.38 8.17 7.84
CA VAL A 206 -0.38 6.82 8.46
C VAL A 206 0.39 6.85 9.77
N ARG A 207 1.61 7.40 9.78
CA ARG A 207 2.45 7.50 10.98
C ARG A 207 1.85 8.37 12.08
N ARG A 208 1.01 9.34 11.72
CA ARG A 208 0.34 10.26 12.65
C ARG A 208 -1.10 9.86 12.96
N ASN A 209 -1.58 8.73 12.43
CA ASN A 209 -2.97 8.29 12.51
C ASN A 209 -3.99 9.38 12.08
N ASN A 210 -3.67 10.14 11.02
CA ASN A 210 -4.53 11.19 10.49
C ASN A 210 -5.41 10.64 9.35
N SER A 211 -6.61 10.18 9.71
CA SER A 211 -7.55 9.54 8.77
C SER A 211 -8.00 10.45 7.61
N SER A 212 -8.23 11.73 7.88
CA SER A 212 -8.62 12.70 6.85
C SER A 212 -7.54 12.86 5.78
N LEU A 213 -6.27 12.96 6.20
CA LEU A 213 -5.16 13.09 5.27
C LEU A 213 -4.84 11.79 4.52
N ILE A 214 -5.06 10.63 5.16
CA ILE A 214 -5.02 9.32 4.48
C ILE A 214 -6.03 9.29 3.34
N LEU A 215 -7.28 9.66 3.61
CA LEU A 215 -8.34 9.66 2.60
C LEU A 215 -8.05 10.66 1.46
N ALA A 216 -7.67 11.89 1.80
CA ALA A 216 -7.33 12.92 0.81
C ALA A 216 -6.19 12.47 -0.11
N SER A 217 -5.13 11.87 0.45
CA SER A 217 -3.99 11.37 -0.31
C SER A 217 -4.40 10.24 -1.26
N ARG A 218 -5.25 9.32 -0.80
CA ARG A 218 -5.79 8.23 -1.65
C ARG A 218 -6.63 8.78 -2.80
N MET A 219 -7.50 9.75 -2.54
CA MET A 219 -8.34 10.35 -3.58
C MET A 219 -7.50 11.05 -4.65
N LYS A 220 -6.44 11.78 -4.24
CA LYS A 220 -5.51 12.43 -5.18
C LYS A 220 -4.73 11.42 -6.01
N PHE A 221 -4.40 10.25 -5.45
CA PHE A 221 -3.64 9.21 -6.16
C PHE A 221 -4.53 8.29 -7.02
N ALA A 222 -5.82 8.21 -6.74
CA ALA A 222 -6.77 7.28 -7.37
C ALA A 222 -6.73 7.27 -8.92
N PRO A 223 -6.58 8.41 -9.63
CA PRO A 223 -6.47 8.41 -11.10
C PRO A 223 -5.33 7.54 -11.62
N LEU A 224 -4.19 7.51 -10.92
CA LEU A 224 -3.03 6.71 -11.31
C LEU A 224 -3.28 5.21 -11.07
N PHE A 225 -3.94 4.86 -9.96
CA PHE A 225 -4.36 3.47 -9.72
C PHE A 225 -5.29 2.94 -10.80
N TYR A 226 -6.30 3.74 -11.17
CA TYR A 226 -7.23 3.39 -12.24
C TYR A 226 -6.49 3.20 -13.57
N SER A 227 -5.64 4.16 -13.93
CA SER A 227 -4.90 4.14 -15.20
C SER A 227 -3.93 2.95 -15.32
N LEU A 228 -3.40 2.47 -14.19
CA LEU A 228 -2.45 1.35 -14.16
C LEU A 228 -3.10 0.00 -13.88
N ASN A 229 -4.43 -0.07 -13.78
CA ASN A 229 -5.19 -1.25 -13.33
C ASN A 229 -4.65 -1.84 -12.01
N MET A 230 -4.21 -0.98 -11.09
CA MET A 230 -3.80 -1.41 -9.75
C MET A 230 -5.03 -1.33 -8.84
N THR A 231 -5.62 -2.47 -8.52
CA THR A 231 -6.76 -2.56 -7.60
C THR A 231 -6.34 -2.15 -6.19
N ASN A 232 -7.14 -1.27 -5.56
CA ASN A 232 -7.03 -0.86 -4.15
C ASN A 232 -7.13 -2.05 -3.19
#